data_AF-A0A0R3QQQ5-F1
#
_entry.id   AF-A0A0R3QQQ5-F1
#
_cell.length_a   1.000
_cell.length_b   1.000
_cell.length_c   1.000
_cell.angle_alpha   90.00
_cell.angle_beta   90.00
_cell.angle_gamma   90.00
#
_symmetry.space_group_name_H-M   'P 1'
#
loop_
_entity.id
_entity.type
_entity.pdbx_description
1 polymer ?
#
loop_
_entity_poly.entity_id
_entity_poly.type
_entity_poly.pdbx_seq_one_letter_code
_entity_poly.pdbx_strand_id
1 'polypeptide(L)'
;MSIQLCVTMLESINDKWLTYTQQIVTMKRREEEEKYKAVTEGDQGIFQLLHEGKEAIITLTMHKDEADQNLPRLSKELTSKQAKEEKF
;
A
#
# COMPACT_ATOMS: atom_id res chain seq x y z
N MET A 1 8.98 -3.48 -9.38
CA MET A 1 7.79 -2.60 -9.34
C MET A 1 7.41 -2.46 -7.87
N SER A 2 7.30 -1.25 -7.30
CA SER A 2 6.99 -1.10 -5.87
C SER A 2 5.48 -1.18 -5.63
N ILE A 3 5.05 -1.68 -4.47
CA ILE A 3 3.63 -1.75 -4.07
C ILE A 3 3.01 -0.35 -4.13
N GLN A 4 3.74 0.67 -3.68
CA GLN A 4 3.32 2.07 -3.74
C GLN A 4 2.98 2.52 -5.17
N LEU A 5 3.82 2.17 -6.16
CA LEU A 5 3.56 2.51 -7.56
C LEU A 5 2.28 1.83 -8.07
N CYS A 6 2.06 0.56 -7.71
CA CYS A 6 0.85 -0.18 -8.09
C CYS A 6 -0.42 0.45 -7.51
N VAL A 7 -0.41 0.78 -6.21
CA VAL A 7 -1.54 1.42 -5.52
C VAL A 7 -1.86 2.77 -6.15
N THR A 8 -0.85 3.62 -6.36
CA THR A 8 -1.04 4.95 -6.96
C THR A 8 -1.57 4.86 -8.40
N MET A 9 -1.08 3.90 -9.20
CA MET A 9 -1.56 3.71 -10.56
C MET A 9 -3.01 3.23 -10.58
N LEU A 10 -3.36 2.27 -9.72
CA LEU A 10 -4.72 1.75 -9.60
C LEU A 10 -5.69 2.84 -9.17
N GLU A 11 -5.31 3.66 -8.18
CA GLU A 11 -6.10 4.80 -7.70
C GLU A 11 -6.34 5.81 -8.83
N SER A 12 -5.30 6.18 -9.58
CA SER A 12 -5.42 7.10 -10.71
C SER A 12 -6.32 6.57 -11.83
N ILE A 13 -6.24 5.27 -12.13
CA ILE A 13 -7.10 4.65 -13.16
C ILE A 13 -8.55 4.61 -12.68
N ASN A 14 -8.78 4.25 -11.41
CA ASN A 14 -10.10 4.23 -10.80
C ASN A 14 -10.76 5.61 -10.85
N ASP A 15 -10.04 6.66 -10.46
CA ASP A 15 -10.55 8.03 -10.46
C ASP A 15 -10.92 8.53 -11.87
N LYS A 16 -10.08 8.19 -12.87
CA LYS A 16 -10.36 8.51 -14.28
C LYS A 16 -11.60 7.80 -14.77
N TRP A 17 -11.80 6.52 -14.42
CA TRP A 17 -12.97 5.77 -14.83
C TRP A 17 -14.23 6.29 -14.12
N LEU A 18 -14.16 6.60 -12.83
CA LEU A 18 -15.27 7.23 -12.10
C LEU A 18 -15.68 8.56 -12.76
N THR A 19 -14.70 9.41 -13.04
CA THR A 19 -14.92 10.70 -13.70
C THR A 19 -15.55 10.51 -15.08
N TYR A 20 -15.02 9.59 -15.89
CA TYR A 20 -15.58 9.26 -17.19
C TYR A 20 -17.04 8.83 -17.09
N THR A 21 -17.35 7.91 -16.17
CA THR A 21 -18.69 7.36 -15.97
C THR A 21 -19.69 8.46 -15.58
N GLN A 22 -19.30 9.37 -14.68
CA GLN A 22 -20.13 10.49 -14.24
C GLN A 22 -20.40 11.52 -15.35
N GLN A 23 -19.45 11.68 -16.28
CA GLN A 23 -19.56 12.64 -17.40
C GLN A 23 -20.44 12.13 -18.55
N ILE A 24 -20.72 10.83 -18.66
CA ILE A 24 -21.59 10.30 -19.71
C ILE A 24 -22.99 10.87 -19.54
N VAL A 25 -23.50 11.65 -20.49
CA VAL A 25 -24.88 12.24 -20.44
C VAL A 25 -25.90 11.46 -21.27
N THR A 26 -25.57 10.23 -21.67
CA THR A 26 -26.39 9.39 -22.55
C THR A 26 -27.04 8.24 -21.79
N MET A 27 -28.00 7.55 -22.42
CA MET A 27 -28.64 6.34 -21.85
C MET A 27 -27.64 5.22 -21.52
N LYS A 28 -26.42 5.25 -22.07
CA LYS A 28 -25.33 4.31 -21.75
C LYS A 28 -24.72 4.50 -20.36
N ARG A 29 -25.04 5.60 -19.65
CA ARG A 29 -24.50 5.88 -18.30
C ARG A 29 -24.76 4.71 -17.35
N ARG A 30 -25.98 4.18 -17.31
CA ARG A 30 -26.36 3.11 -16.38
C ARG A 30 -25.55 1.83 -16.62
N GLU A 31 -25.32 1.47 -17.88
CA GLU A 31 -24.51 0.29 -18.22
C GLU A 31 -23.05 0.45 -17.77
N GLU A 32 -22.47 1.64 -17.91
CA GLU A 32 -21.11 1.91 -17.44
C GLU A 32 -21.02 1.99 -15.91
N GLU A 33 -22.04 2.53 -15.23
CA GLU A 33 -22.15 2.50 -13.77
C GLU A 33 -22.21 1.07 -13.23
N GLU A 34 -22.98 0.18 -13.87
CA GLU A 34 -23.07 -1.22 -13.49
C GLU A 34 -21.73 -1.96 -13.69
N LYS A 35 -21.03 -1.71 -14.80
CA LYS A 35 -19.68 -2.27 -15.03
C LYS A 35 -18.67 -1.77 -14.00
N TYR A 36 -18.69 -0.46 -13.71
CA TYR A 36 -17.82 0.15 -12.72
C TYR A 36 -18.08 -0.46 -11.34
N LYS A 37 -19.35 -0.59 -10.95
CA LYS A 37 -19.76 -1.22 -9.69
C LYS A 37 -19.27 -2.67 -9.59
N ALA A 38 -19.44 -3.45 -10.66
CA ALA A 38 -19.06 -4.86 -10.70
C ALA A 38 -17.56 -5.12 -10.50
N VAL A 39 -16.69 -4.16 -10.82
CA VAL A 39 -15.24 -4.29 -10.64
C VAL A 39 -14.71 -3.58 -9.39
N THR A 40 -15.44 -2.61 -8.86
CA THR A 40 -15.01 -1.83 -7.69
C THR A 40 -15.45 -2.41 -6.37
N GLU A 41 -16.63 -3.02 -6.33
CA GLU A 41 -17.21 -3.61 -5.12
C GLU A 41 -16.80 -5.07 -4.91
N GLY A 42 -16.94 -5.55 -3.67
CA GLY A 42 -16.65 -6.92 -3.25
C GLY A 42 -15.24 -7.11 -2.69
N ASP A 43 -15.00 -8.31 -2.14
CA ASP A 43 -13.77 -8.65 -1.41
C ASP A 43 -12.51 -8.68 -2.28
N GLN A 44 -12.68 -8.75 -3.60
CA GLN A 44 -11.59 -8.63 -4.57
C GLN A 44 -11.74 -7.40 -5.48
N GLY A 45 -12.66 -6.50 -5.12
CA GLY A 45 -12.92 -5.26 -5.84
C GLY A 45 -11.79 -4.26 -5.66
N ILE A 46 -11.73 -3.28 -6.57
CA ILE A 46 -10.71 -2.22 -6.57
C ILE A 46 -10.65 -1.50 -5.21
N PHE A 47 -11.77 -1.27 -4.54
CA PHE A 47 -11.77 -0.59 -3.24
C PHE A 47 -11.05 -1.39 -2.16
N GLN A 48 -11.28 -2.72 -2.11
CA GLN A 48 -10.62 -3.59 -1.17
C GLN A 48 -9.12 -3.69 -1.48
N LEU A 49 -8.75 -3.83 -2.75
CA LEU A 49 -7.34 -3.87 -3.18
C LEU A 49 -6.59 -2.58 -2.85
N LEU A 50 -7.22 -1.41 -3.03
CA LEU A 50 -6.64 -0.12 -2.66
C LEU A 50 -6.46 0.00 -1.14
N HIS A 51 -7.45 -0.44 -0.37
CA HIS A 51 -7.37 -0.46 1.09
C HIS A 51 -6.22 -1.34 1.58
N GLU A 52 -6.19 -2.61 1.17
CA GLU A 52 -5.14 -3.57 1.55
C GLU A 52 -3.75 -3.10 1.09
N GLY A 53 -3.65 -2.53 -0.11
CA GLY A 53 -2.41 -1.98 -0.62
C GLY A 53 -1.88 -0.82 0.23
N LYS A 54 -2.76 0.08 0.69
CA LYS A 54 -2.39 1.20 1.58
C LYS A 54 -1.96 0.70 2.96
N GLU A 55 -2.69 -0.24 3.54
CA GLU A 55 -2.34 -0.86 4.82
C GLU A 55 -0.99 -1.59 4.76
N ALA A 56 -0.72 -2.31 3.67
CA ALA A 56 0.57 -2.97 3.45
C ALA A 56 1.72 -1.95 3.38
N ILE A 57 1.53 -0.82 2.69
CA ILE A 57 2.55 0.25 2.62
C ILE A 57 2.84 0.83 4.00
N ILE A 58 1.80 1.09 4.80
CA ILE A 58 1.95 1.61 6.16
C ILE A 58 2.72 0.61 7.03
N THR A 59 2.27 -0.64 7.05
CA THR A 59 2.87 -1.71 7.87
C THR A 59 4.34 -1.94 7.51
N LEU A 60 4.66 -2.01 6.22
CA LEU A 60 6.03 -2.20 5.76
C LEU A 60 6.92 -0.99 6.07
N THR A 61 6.40 0.22 5.94
CA THR A 61 7.13 1.45 6.30
C THR A 61 7.44 1.45 7.79
N MET A 62 6.46 1.13 8.64
CA MET A 62 6.65 1.06 10.09
C MET A 62 7.75 0.05 10.48
N HIS A 63 7.69 -1.17 9.95
CA HIS A 63 8.71 -2.19 10.27
C HIS A 63 10.09 -1.84 9.72
N LYS A 64 10.16 -1.19 8.55
CA LYS A 64 11.41 -0.68 8.02
C LYS A 64 12.01 0.37 8.97
N ASP A 65 11.22 1.34 9.40
CA ASP A 65 11.67 2.40 10.30
C ASP A 65 12.11 1.84 11.66
N GLU A 66 11.38 0.86 12.18
CA GLU A 66 11.75 0.15 13.40
C GLU A 66 13.08 -0.59 13.26
N ALA A 67 13.29 -1.30 12.14
CA ALA A 67 14.54 -2.00 11.86
C ALA A 67 15.71 -1.02 11.70
N ASP A 68 15.51 0.07 10.97
CA ASP A 68 16.52 1.11 10.74
C ASP A 68 16.96 1.78 12.06
N GLN A 69 16.05 1.90 13.03
CA GLN A 69 16.36 2.42 14.37
C GLN A 69 17.04 1.39 15.28
N ASN A 70 16.54 0.15 15.30
CA ASN A 70 16.98 -0.86 16.26
C ASN A 70 18.28 -1.57 15.86
N LEU A 71 18.51 -1.83 14.56
CA LEU A 71 19.69 -2.58 14.10
C LEU A 71 21.01 -1.92 14.50
N PRO A 72 21.22 -0.59 14.33
CA PRO A 72 22.45 0.06 14.76
C PRO A 72 22.64 0.01 16.28
N ARG A 73 21.55 0.13 17.06
CA ARG A 73 21.60 0.03 18.53
C ARG A 73 22.03 -1.36 18.97
N LEU A 74 21.41 -2.41 18.42
CA LEU A 74 21.72 -3.80 18.72
C LEU A 74 23.16 -4.16 18.33
N SER A 75 23.64 -3.67 17.17
CA SER A 75 25.03 -3.86 16.73
C SER A 75 26.04 -3.25 17.70
N LYS A 76 25.78 -2.03 18.22
CA LYS A 76 26.60 -1.39 19.26
C LYS A 76 26.55 -2.15 20.58
N GLU A 77 25.37 -2.61 21.01
CA GLU A 77 25.23 -3.39 22.23
C GLU A 77 26.01 -4.71 22.15
N LEU A 78 25.94 -5.42 21.01
CA LEU A 78 26.66 -6.67 20.78
C LEU A 78 28.18 -6.48 20.83
N THR A 79 28.72 -5.50 20.11
CA THR A 79 30.15 -5.19 20.12
C THR A 79 30.65 -4.78 21.50
N SER A 80 29.84 -4.04 22.27
CA SER A 80 30.18 -3.65 23.64
C SER A 80 30.19 -4.82 24.64
N LYS A 81 29.38 -5.87 24.42
CA LYS A 81 29.37 -7.08 25.25
C LYS A 81 30.61 -7.93 24.98
N GLN A 82 30.94 -8.16 23.71
CA GLN A 82 32.13 -8.92 23.31
C GLN A 82 33.42 -8.31 23.89
N ALA A 83 33.58 -6.99 23.79
CA ALA A 83 34.75 -6.28 24.34
C ALA A 83 34.86 -6.33 25.88
N LYS A 84 33.78 -6.68 26.60
CA LYS A 84 33.79 -6.87 28.06
C LYS A 84 34.15 -8.31 28.43
N GLU A 85 33.70 -9.30 27.65
CA GLU A 85 33.99 -10.72 27.89
C GLU A 85 35.45 -11.07 27.59
N GLU A 86 36.10 -10.42 26.61
CA GLU A 86 37.53 -10.62 26.30
C GLU A 86 38.49 -10.04 27.36
N LYS A 87 37.98 -9.28 28.34
CA LYS A 87 38.79 -8.62 29.38
C LYS A 87 38.79 -9.37 30.72
N PHE A 88 38.11 -10.51 30.80
CA PHE A 88 38.11 -11.43 31.95
C PHE A 88 38.70 -12.78 31.54
#